data_AF-A0A839JSV9-F1
#
_entry.id   AF-A0A839JSV9-F1
#
_cell.length_a   1.000
_cell.length_b   1.000
_cell.length_c   1.000
_cell.angle_alpha   90.00
_cell.angle_beta   90.00
_cell.angle_gamma   90.00
#
_symmetry.space_group_name_H-M   'P 1'
#
loop_
_entity.id
_entity.type
_entity.pdbx_description
1 polymer ?
#
loop_
_entity_poly.entity_id
_entity_poly.type
_entity_poly.pdbx_seq_one_letter_code
_entity_poly.pdbx_strand_id
1 'polypeptide(L)' 'MPRRTIKNRNIEVILLQDDKHLGEKYEIVAVKPIFARNVLLPQNIAVLADKANKNKYEQKMQAAVVARAKKAAGLDDLFA' A
#
# COMPACT_ATOMS: atom_id res chain seq x y z
N MET A 1 12.63 -3.22 -36.01
CA MET A 1 11.31 -2.78 -35.51
C MET A 1 11.47 -2.11 -34.15
N PRO A 2 10.95 -0.90 -33.93
CA PRO A 2 11.01 -0.25 -32.63
C PRO A 2 10.13 -0.99 -31.61
N ARG A 3 10.72 -1.41 -30.49
CA ARG A 3 9.96 -1.99 -29.37
C ARG A 3 9.12 -0.88 -28.74
N ARG A 4 7.81 -1.09 -28.60
CA ARG A 4 6.91 -0.15 -27.92
C ARG A 4 7.34 0.00 -26.46
N THR A 5 8.01 1.10 -26.14
CA THR A 5 8.39 1.45 -24.76
C THR A 5 7.17 1.99 -24.03
N ILE A 6 6.60 1.20 -23.11
CA ILE A 6 5.48 1.63 -22.28
C ILE A 6 6.06 2.41 -21.10
N LYS A 7 5.82 3.73 -21.08
CA LYS A 7 6.47 4.66 -20.15
C LYS A 7 5.99 4.52 -18.69
N ASN A 8 4.76 4.05 -18.43
CA ASN A 8 4.28 3.76 -17.08
C ASN A 8 3.58 2.41 -17.03
N ARG A 9 4.04 1.53 -16.13
CA ARG A 9 3.50 0.18 -15.96
C ARG A 9 3.29 -0.16 -14.49
N ASN A 10 2.97 0.81 -13.64
CA ASN A 10 2.76 0.55 -12.22
C ASN A 10 1.26 0.36 -11.94
N ILE A 11 0.95 -0.46 -10.94
CA ILE A 11 -0.42 -0.74 -10.47
C ILE A 11 -0.47 -0.38 -8.98
N GLU A 12 -1.57 0.22 -8.56
CA GLU A 12 -1.85 0.53 -7.16
C GLU A 12 -2.43 -0.69 -6.44
N VAL A 13 -1.89 -1.00 -5.27
CA VAL A 13 -2.37 -2.06 -4.38
C VAL A 13 -2.51 -1.53 -2.95
N ILE A 14 -3.50 -2.07 -2.22
CA ILE A 14 -3.71 -1.83 -0.80
C ILE A 14 -3.08 -2.97 -0.03
N LEU A 15 -2.13 -2.68 0.85
CA LEU A 15 -1.48 -3.68 1.69
C LEU A 15 -2.42 -4.19 2.78
N LEU A 16 -2.50 -5.51 2.96
CA LEU A 16 -3.26 -6.16 4.04
C LEU A 16 -2.37 -6.54 5.23
N GLN A 17 -1.06 -6.54 5.04
CA GLN A 17 -0.04 -6.80 6.05
C GLN A 17 0.98 -5.67 6.05
N ASP A 18 1.61 -5.43 7.19
CA ASP A 18 2.82 -4.62 7.28
C ASP A 18 4.00 -5.33 6.60
N ASP A 19 4.73 -4.58 5.78
CA ASP A 19 5.94 -5.06 5.12
C ASP A 19 7.02 -4.00 5.23
N LYS A 20 8.22 -4.41 5.66
CA LYS A 20 9.34 -3.50 5.92
C LYS A 20 9.77 -2.69 4.68
N HIS A 21 9.53 -3.21 3.48
CA HIS A 21 9.97 -2.58 2.23
C HIS A 21 8.84 -1.86 1.49
N LEU A 22 7.57 -2.23 1.72
CA LEU A 22 6.42 -1.64 1.05
C LEU A 22 5.71 -0.57 1.88
N GLY A 23 5.57 -0.76 3.19
CA GLY A 23 4.83 0.14 4.08
C GLY A 23 4.01 -0.59 5.13
N GLU A 24 3.20 0.14 5.88
CA GLU A 24 2.34 -0.51 6.88
C GLU A 24 0.99 -0.97 6.30
N LYS A 25 0.28 -1.74 7.12
CA LYS A 25 -1.05 -2.25 6.83
C LYS A 25 -2.04 -1.15 6.42
N TYR A 26 -2.82 -1.43 5.39
CA TYR A 26 -3.83 -0.57 4.76
C TYR A 26 -3.29 0.66 4.02
N GLU A 27 -2.02 0.64 3.60
CA GLU A 27 -1.45 1.69 2.76
C GLU A 27 -1.64 1.39 1.26
N ILE A 28 -1.84 2.45 0.47
CA ILE A 28 -1.88 2.35 -0.99
C ILE A 28 -0.47 2.56 -1.53
N VAL A 29 0.06 1.55 -2.23
CA VAL A 29 1.41 1.58 -2.80
C VAL A 29 1.36 1.27 -4.29
N ALA A 30 2.14 2.00 -5.08
CA ALA A 30 2.31 1.76 -6.51
C ALA A 30 3.45 0.77 -6.78
N VAL A 31 3.12 -0.43 -7.23
CA VAL A 31 4.08 -1.52 -7.48
C VAL A 31 4.13 -1.92 -8.95
N LYS A 32 5.14 -2.71 -9.33
CA LYS A 32 5.19 -3.33 -10.66
C LYS A 32 4.08 -4.39 -10.82
N PRO A 33 3.50 -4.59 -12.01
CA PRO A 33 2.37 -5.49 -12.22
C PRO A 33 2.75 -6.94 -12.00
N ILE A 34 3.99 -7.29 -12.39
CA ILE A 34 4.55 -8.62 -12.22
C ILE A 34 4.65 -8.95 -10.73
N PHE A 35 5.06 -7.97 -9.92
CA PHE A 35 5.18 -8.15 -8.47
C PHE A 35 3.80 -8.29 -7.81
N ALA A 36 2.83 -7.46 -8.20
CA ALA A 36 1.45 -7.59 -7.73
C ALA A 36 0.87 -8.97 -8.05
N ARG A 37 0.95 -9.42 -9.31
CA ARG A 37 0.32 -10.67 -9.77
C ARG A 37 1.00 -11.94 -9.26
N ASN A 38 2.32 -11.96 -9.15
CA ASN A 38 3.05 -13.19 -8.83
C ASN A 38 3.31 -13.34 -7.32
N VAL A 39 3.37 -12.23 -6.58
CA VAL A 39 3.76 -12.25 -5.16
C VAL A 39 2.60 -11.80 -4.28
N LEU A 40 2.11 -10.57 -4.47
CA LEU A 40 1.20 -9.96 -3.49
C LEU A 40 -0.22 -10.53 -3.51
N LEU A 41 -0.78 -10.73 -4.71
CA LEU A 41 -2.15 -11.23 -4.89
C LEU A 41 -2.28 -12.71 -4.48
N PRO A 42 -1.41 -13.64 -4.92
CA PRO A 42 -1.54 -15.06 -4.55
C PRO A 42 -1.29 -15.30 -3.05
N GLN A 43 -0.41 -14.52 -2.42
CA GLN A 43 -0.09 -14.66 -1.00
C GLN A 43 -1.05 -13.88 -0.08
N ASN A 44 -2.07 -13.21 -0.64
CA ASN A 44 -3.01 -12.36 0.11
C ASN A 44 -2.33 -11.24 0.92
N ILE A 45 -1.14 -10.79 0.51
CA ILE A 45 -0.39 -9.71 1.17
C ILE A 45 -0.99 -8.35 0.78
N ALA A 46 -1.51 -8.23 -0.44
CA ALA A 46 -2.15 -7.02 -0.92
C ALA A 46 -3.35 -7.32 -1.82
N VAL A 47 -4.27 -6.36 -1.88
CA VAL A 47 -5.42 -6.37 -2.79
C VAL A 47 -5.33 -5.23 -3.77
N LEU A 48 -5.92 -5.39 -4.94
CA LEU A 48 -5.90 -4.35 -5.97
C LEU A 48 -6.69 -3.13 -5.48
N ALA A 49 -6.16 -1.93 -5.71
CA ALA A 49 -6.76 -0.69 -5.24
C ALA A 49 -7.92 -0.22 -6.15
N ASP A 50 -8.87 -1.12 -6.43
CA ASP A 50 -10.10 -0.83 -7.16
C ASP A 50 -11.03 0.05 -6.33
N LYS A 51 -11.96 0.76 -7.00
CA LYS A 51 -12.94 1.63 -6.32
C LYS A 51 -13.76 0.89 -5.25
N ALA A 52 -14.12 -0.37 -5.53
CA ALA A 52 -14.84 -1.21 -4.57
C ALA A 52 -13.99 -1.57 -3.34
N ASN A 53 -12.71 -1.87 -3.53
CA ASN A 53 -11.80 -2.22 -2.45
C ASN A 53 -11.41 -0.97 -1.65
N LYS A 54 -11.15 0.16 -2.33
CA LYS A 54 -10.92 1.46 -1.68
C LYS A 54 -12.07 1.79 -0.72
N ASN A 55 -13.33 1.71 -1.15
CA ASN A 55 -14.48 1.95 -0.27
C ASN A 55 -14.57 0.96 0.90
N LYS A 56 -14.29 -0.33 0.67
CA LYS A 56 -14.32 -1.36 1.74
C LYS A 56 -13.25 -1.11 2.81
N TYR A 57 -12.07 -0.65 2.40
CA TYR A 57 -10.94 -0.46 3.30
C TYR A 57 -10.81 0.97 3.83
N GLU A 58 -11.57 1.93 3.30
CA GLU A 58 -11.49 3.35 3.66
C GLU A 58 -11.55 3.60 5.18
N GLN A 59 -12.50 2.98 5.88
CA GLN A 59 -12.63 3.10 7.34
C GLN A 59 -11.38 2.58 8.07
N LYS A 60 -10.81 1.47 7.58
CA LYS A 60 -9.60 0.86 8.15
C LYS A 60 -8.35 1.70 7.85
N MET A 61 -8.30 2.32 6.66
CA MET A 61 -7.24 3.25 6.28
C MET A 61 -7.23 4.49 7.18
N GLN A 62 -8.40 5.09 7.41
CA GLN A 62 -8.51 6.25 8.31
C GLN A 62 -8.05 5.92 9.73
N ALA A 63 -8.46 4.76 10.26
CA ALA A 63 -7.98 4.29 11.56
C ALA A 63 -6.46 4.08 11.60
N ALA A 64 -5.88 3.55 10.52
CA ALA A 64 -4.43 3.37 10.41
C ALA A 64 -3.68 4.71 10.39
N VAL A 65 -4.20 5.72 9.68
CA VAL A 65 -3.61 7.07 9.64
C VAL A 65 -3.63 7.73 11.03
N VAL A 66 -4.74 7.61 11.76
CA VAL A 66 -4.83 8.13 13.14
C VAL A 66 -3.86 7.41 14.07
N ALA A 67 -3.72 6.09 13.94
CA ALA A 67 -2.76 5.33 14.72
C ALA A 67 -1.30 5.73 14.40
N ARG A 68 -0.97 5.99 13.13
CA ARG A 68 0.33 6.53 12.73
C ARG A 68 0.59 7.91 13.32
N ALA A 69 -0.40 8.82 13.23
CA ALA A 69 -0.28 10.17 13.78
C ALA A 69 -0.01 10.15 15.29
N LYS A 70 -0.69 9.27 16.04
CA LYS A 70 -0.43 9.08 17.48
C LYS A 70 0.97 8.54 17.77
N LYS A 71 1.45 7.57 16.99
CA LYS A 71 2.82 7.04 17.13
C LYS A 71 3.87 8.10 16.83
N ALA A 72 3.66 8.93 15.81
CA ALA A 72 4.57 10.01 15.45
C ALA A 72 4.64 11.07 16.56
N ALA A 73 3.50 11.53 17.05
CA ALA A 73 3.43 12.53 18.13
C ALA A 73 4.14 12.07 19.41
N GLY A 74 3.93 10.81 19.83
CA GLY A 74 4.62 10.28 21.01
C GLY A 74 6.13 10.13 20.83
N LEU A 75 6.65 10.11 19.59
CA LEU A 75 8.09 10.08 19.34
C LEU A 75 8.72 11.46 19.53
N ASP A 76 8.07 12.52 19.04
CA ASP A 76 8.55 13.89 19.21
C ASP A 76 8.65 14.28 20.71
N ASP A 77 7.69 13.87 21.54
CA ASP A 77 7.72 14.08 23.00
C ASP A 77 8.84 13.29 23.73
N LEU A 78 9.35 12.20 23.14
CA LEU A 78 10.42 11.37 23.73
C LEU A 78 11.83 11.90 23.43
N PHE A 79 11.97 12.75 22.42
CA PHE A 79 13.25 13.31 21.98
C PHE A 79 13.39 14.82 22.32
N ALA A 80 12.43 15.39 23.04
CA ALA A 80 12.48 16.73 23.63
C ALA A 80 13.04 16.70 25.05
#